data_AF-A0A969B7C1-F1
#
_entry.id   AF-A0A969B7C1-F1
#
_cell.length_a   1.000
_cell.length_b   1.000
_cell.length_c   1.000
_cell.angle_alpha   90.00
_cell.angle_beta   90.00
_cell.angle_gamma   90.00
#
_symmetry.space_group_name_H-M   'P 1'
#
loop_
_entity.id
_entity.type
_entity.pdbx_description
1 polymer ?
#
loop_
_entity_poly.entity_id
_entity_poly.type
_entity_poly.pdbx_seq_one_letter_code
_entity_poly.pdbx_strand_id
1 'polypeptide(L)'
;MLFFANVKDDHASEPGLWATDGTPAGTRLLREIPLSRDRNGIPQDIFPRFVGVSAQRVWFMGDPFLSGELSDGFWSSDGTTLGTELVAKSTDNISQAFRQTQRLDIQPYALLNGNFVFSMVTPTETQLWQNGGAARSQRLGQFPYDPPQGGFIPGLLTSTGSQLSLPCAMPRAPPSFGAAMG
;
A
#
# COMPACT_ATOMS: atom_id res chain seq x y z
N MET A 1 -12.08 -13.25 -10.24
CA MET A 1 -11.15 -12.30 -10.88
C MET A 1 -9.81 -12.43 -10.20
N LEU A 2 -8.76 -12.71 -10.95
CA LEU A 2 -7.38 -12.75 -10.50
C LEU A 2 -6.67 -11.48 -10.97
N PHE A 3 -5.65 -11.07 -10.21
CA PHE A 3 -4.79 -9.94 -10.53
C PHE A 3 -3.35 -10.40 -10.53
N PHE A 4 -2.56 -9.89 -11.46
CA PHE A 4 -1.14 -10.21 -11.56
C PHE A 4 -0.39 -9.06 -12.22
N ALA A 5 0.93 -9.00 -11.99
CA ALA A 5 1.82 -8.09 -12.70
C ALA A 5 2.60 -8.88 -13.74
N ASN A 6 2.67 -8.39 -14.98
CA ASN A 6 3.42 -9.05 -16.04
C ASN A 6 3.85 -8.06 -17.13
N VAL A 7 4.91 -8.41 -17.85
CA VAL A 7 5.36 -7.73 -19.06
C VAL A 7 4.54 -8.22 -20.26
N LYS A 8 4.28 -7.35 -21.24
CA LYS A 8 3.74 -7.80 -22.53
C LYS A 8 4.81 -8.60 -23.28
N ASP A 9 4.38 -9.50 -24.15
CA ASP A 9 5.28 -10.38 -24.93
C ASP A 9 6.19 -9.63 -25.93
N ASP A 10 6.04 -8.31 -26.06
CA ASP A 10 6.82 -7.49 -26.99
C ASP A 10 8.20 -7.07 -26.45
N HIS A 11 8.48 -7.30 -25.16
CA HIS A 11 9.71 -6.91 -24.44
C HIS A 11 10.10 -5.41 -24.54
N ALA A 12 9.26 -4.59 -25.17
CA ALA A 12 9.46 -3.17 -25.39
C ALA A 12 8.52 -2.32 -24.52
N SER A 13 7.40 -2.90 -24.11
CA SER A 13 6.43 -2.27 -23.23
C SER A 13 6.87 -2.30 -21.76
N GLU A 14 6.47 -1.27 -21.03
CA GLU A 14 6.49 -1.31 -19.58
C GLU A 14 5.59 -2.47 -19.08
N PRO A 15 5.91 -3.09 -17.93
CA PRO A 15 5.02 -4.06 -17.32
C PRO A 15 3.66 -3.46 -17.00
N GLY A 16 2.70 -4.34 -16.77
CA GLY A 16 1.33 -3.98 -16.49
C GLY A 16 0.80 -4.64 -15.23
N LEU A 17 -0.15 -3.97 -14.59
CA LEU A 17 -1.12 -4.60 -13.71
C LEU A 17 -2.24 -5.14 -14.59
N TRP A 18 -2.51 -6.44 -14.48
CA TRP A 18 -3.50 -7.15 -15.27
C TRP A 18 -4.61 -7.72 -14.38
N ALA A 19 -5.79 -7.89 -14.97
CA ALA A 19 -6.85 -8.73 -14.42
C ALA A 19 -7.23 -9.83 -15.41
N THR A 20 -7.64 -10.98 -14.87
CA THR A 20 -8.12 -12.12 -15.65
C THR A 20 -9.24 -12.87 -14.93
N ASP A 21 -10.19 -13.40 -15.70
CA ASP A 21 -11.17 -14.39 -15.23
C ASP A 21 -10.70 -15.84 -15.43
N GLY A 22 -9.48 -16.03 -15.92
CA GLY A 22 -8.92 -17.33 -16.29
C GLY A 22 -9.00 -17.64 -17.78
N THR A 23 -9.62 -16.76 -18.58
CA THR A 23 -9.70 -16.90 -20.03
C THR A 23 -8.84 -15.85 -20.75
N PRO A 24 -8.37 -16.12 -21.98
CA PRO A 24 -7.68 -15.11 -22.79
C PRO A 24 -8.56 -13.87 -23.05
N ALA A 25 -9.86 -14.07 -23.32
CA ALA A 25 -10.79 -12.99 -23.58
C ALA A 25 -11.05 -12.10 -22.36
N GLY A 26 -11.03 -12.67 -21.15
CA GLY A 26 -11.16 -11.93 -19.90
C GLY A 26 -9.84 -11.38 -19.36
N THR A 27 -8.71 -11.57 -20.06
CA THR A 27 -7.40 -11.07 -19.64
C THR A 27 -7.14 -9.70 -20.25
N ARG A 28 -6.84 -8.71 -19.40
CA ARG A 28 -6.63 -7.32 -19.86
C ARG A 28 -5.71 -6.53 -18.96
N LEU A 29 -5.04 -5.56 -19.59
CA LEU A 29 -4.22 -4.57 -18.91
C LEU A 29 -5.11 -3.55 -18.21
N LEU A 30 -4.85 -3.29 -16.94
CA LEU A 30 -5.53 -2.28 -16.15
C LEU A 30 -4.76 -0.97 -16.11
N ARG A 31 -3.45 -1.06 -15.89
CA ARG A 31 -2.53 0.08 -15.81
C ARG A 31 -1.11 -0.37 -16.11
N GLU A 32 -0.33 0.48 -16.78
CA GLU A 32 1.11 0.29 -16.94
C GLU A 32 1.86 0.63 -15.64
N ILE A 33 2.96 -0.07 -15.39
CA ILE A 33 3.82 0.04 -14.23
C ILE A 33 5.16 0.58 -14.74
N PRO A 34 5.44 1.89 -14.59
CA PRO A 34 6.70 2.47 -15.00
C PRO A 34 7.85 1.89 -14.18
N LEU A 35 8.78 1.23 -14.86
CA LEU A 35 9.97 0.69 -14.21
C LEU A 35 10.96 1.79 -13.84
N SER A 36 11.78 1.50 -12.85
CA SER A 36 13.06 2.18 -12.75
C SER A 36 14.06 1.52 -13.68
N ARG A 37 14.94 2.34 -14.23
CA ARG A 37 16.03 1.92 -15.10
C ARG A 37 17.36 2.21 -14.42
N ASP A 38 18.32 1.33 -14.61
CA ASP A 38 19.68 1.58 -14.14
C ASP A 38 20.37 2.68 -14.99
N ARG A 39 21.62 2.99 -14.66
CA ARG A 39 22.43 3.98 -15.40
C ARG A 39 22.65 3.66 -16.88
N ASN A 40 22.43 2.41 -17.28
CA ASN A 40 22.56 1.93 -18.65
C ASN A 40 21.19 1.86 -19.36
N GLY A 41 20.10 2.29 -18.72
CA GLY A 41 18.74 2.25 -19.27
C GLY A 41 18.05 0.89 -19.15
N ILE A 42 18.64 -0.07 -18.44
CA ILE A 42 18.10 -1.42 -18.29
C ILE A 42 16.96 -1.39 -17.26
N PRO A 43 15.74 -1.81 -17.65
CA PRO A 43 14.63 -1.91 -16.71
C PRO A 43 14.96 -2.89 -15.58
N GLN A 44 14.58 -2.53 -14.36
CA GLN A 44 14.69 -3.40 -13.21
C GLN A 44 13.40 -4.23 -13.06
N ASP A 45 13.53 -5.54 -12.81
CA ASP A 45 12.39 -6.45 -12.60
C ASP A 45 11.73 -6.20 -11.24
N ILE A 46 11.00 -5.09 -11.14
CA ILE A 46 10.40 -4.60 -9.91
C ILE A 46 8.91 -4.40 -10.16
N PHE A 47 8.09 -4.98 -9.29
CA PHE A 47 6.64 -4.97 -9.42
C PHE A 47 5.98 -4.40 -8.16
N PRO A 48 4.74 -3.87 -8.27
CA PRO A 48 3.95 -3.50 -7.12
C PRO A 48 3.76 -4.70 -6.18
N ARG A 49 3.73 -4.41 -4.88
CA ARG A 49 3.42 -5.42 -3.86
C ARG A 49 1.93 -5.51 -3.66
N PHE A 50 1.36 -6.69 -3.90
CA PHE A 50 -0.03 -6.97 -3.54
C PHE A 50 -0.18 -7.07 -2.03
N VAL A 51 -1.09 -6.28 -1.49
CA VAL A 51 -1.40 -6.20 -0.06
C VAL A 51 -2.53 -7.16 0.31
N GLY A 52 -3.55 -7.29 -0.55
CA GLY A 52 -4.64 -8.22 -0.34
C GLY A 52 -5.89 -7.89 -1.16
N VAL A 53 -6.96 -8.66 -0.92
CA VAL A 53 -8.26 -8.47 -1.58
C VAL A 53 -9.33 -8.23 -0.52
N SER A 54 -10.04 -7.10 -0.62
CA SER A 54 -11.18 -6.77 0.24
C SER A 54 -12.17 -5.88 -0.50
N ALA A 55 -13.45 -5.94 -0.10
CA ALA A 55 -14.53 -5.18 -0.72
C ALA A 55 -14.54 -5.31 -2.27
N GLN A 56 -14.28 -6.51 -2.79
CA GLN A 56 -14.20 -6.83 -4.23
C GLN A 56 -13.11 -6.07 -5.00
N ARG A 57 -12.10 -5.55 -4.29
CA ARG A 57 -10.97 -4.83 -4.88
C ARG A 57 -9.66 -5.47 -4.46
N VAL A 58 -8.69 -5.45 -5.36
CA VAL A 58 -7.30 -5.71 -5.01
C VAL A 58 -6.66 -4.43 -4.51
N TRP A 59 -5.81 -4.57 -3.50
CA TRP A 59 -5.05 -3.50 -2.89
C TRP A 59 -3.58 -3.79 -3.09
N PHE A 60 -2.85 -2.79 -3.54
CA PHE A 60 -1.43 -2.91 -3.84
C PHE A 60 -0.72 -1.60 -3.59
N MET A 61 0.59 -1.69 -3.44
CA MET A 61 1.45 -0.54 -3.22
C MET A 61 2.60 -0.54 -4.21
N GLY A 62 3.13 0.65 -4.46
CA GLY A 62 4.42 0.79 -5.11
C GLY A 62 5.53 0.02 -4.42
N ASP A 63 6.51 -0.37 -5.22
CA ASP A 63 7.83 -0.66 -4.69
C ASP A 63 8.65 0.65 -4.64
N PRO A 64 9.45 0.91 -3.59
CA PRO A 64 10.24 2.14 -3.45
C PRO A 64 11.28 2.30 -4.58
N PHE A 65 11.57 1.22 -5.30
CA PHE A 65 12.41 1.24 -6.48
C PHE A 65 11.62 1.38 -7.78
N LEU A 66 10.30 1.53 -7.78
CA LEU A 66 9.55 1.97 -8.97
C LEU A 66 9.76 3.47 -9.21
N SER A 67 9.38 3.92 -10.40
CA SER A 67 9.40 5.33 -10.77
C SER A 67 7.99 5.93 -10.78
N GLY A 68 7.92 7.26 -10.73
CA GLY A 68 6.67 8.01 -10.85
C GLY A 68 5.71 7.82 -9.67
N GLU A 69 4.42 8.00 -9.93
CA GLU A 69 3.38 8.01 -8.90
C GLU A 69 3.16 6.65 -8.22
N LEU A 70 3.55 5.57 -8.90
CA LEU A 70 3.40 4.24 -8.34
C LEU A 70 4.32 4.03 -7.14
N SER A 71 5.55 4.58 -7.12
CA SER A 71 6.58 4.27 -6.10
C SER A 71 6.16 4.53 -4.66
N ASP A 72 5.42 5.62 -4.43
CA ASP A 72 5.01 6.09 -3.11
C ASP A 72 3.48 6.01 -2.89
N GLY A 73 2.78 5.32 -3.80
CA GLY A 73 1.32 5.27 -3.83
C GLY A 73 0.74 4.00 -3.22
N PHE A 74 -0.35 4.17 -2.49
CA PHE A 74 -1.28 3.11 -2.11
C PHE A 74 -2.47 3.11 -3.07
N TRP A 75 -2.69 1.98 -3.73
CA TRP A 75 -3.62 1.87 -4.86
C TRP A 75 -4.66 0.79 -4.62
N SER A 76 -5.80 0.94 -5.30
CA SER A 76 -6.84 -0.09 -5.36
C SER A 76 -7.33 -0.30 -6.79
N SER A 77 -7.80 -1.51 -7.09
CA SER A 77 -8.46 -1.82 -8.35
C SER A 77 -9.68 -2.72 -8.16
N ASP A 78 -10.81 -2.37 -8.80
CA ASP A 78 -11.97 -3.27 -8.96
C ASP A 78 -11.86 -4.24 -10.14
N GLY A 79 -10.71 -4.27 -10.80
CA GLY A 79 -10.51 -5.07 -12.00
C GLY A 79 -10.82 -4.33 -13.29
N THR A 80 -11.14 -3.03 -13.25
CA THR A 80 -11.30 -2.15 -14.41
C THR A 80 -10.23 -1.06 -14.45
N THR A 81 -9.88 -0.58 -15.65
CA THR A 81 -8.94 0.55 -15.83
C THR A 81 -9.40 1.80 -15.10
N LEU A 82 -10.70 2.14 -15.19
CA LEU A 82 -11.27 3.33 -14.53
C LEU A 82 -11.30 3.17 -13.01
N GLY A 83 -11.64 1.98 -12.52
CA GLY A 83 -11.60 1.66 -11.10
C GLY A 83 -10.23 1.30 -10.58
N THR A 84 -9.14 1.57 -11.32
CA THR A 84 -7.75 1.40 -10.86
C THR A 84 -7.18 2.76 -10.49
N GLU A 85 -7.09 3.06 -9.20
CA GLU A 85 -6.91 4.42 -8.71
C GLU A 85 -6.05 4.51 -7.47
N LEU A 86 -5.39 5.66 -7.34
CA LEU A 86 -4.55 6.01 -6.21
C LEU A 86 -5.46 6.39 -5.06
N VAL A 87 -5.32 5.73 -3.94
CA VAL A 87 -6.14 5.93 -2.76
C VAL A 87 -5.47 6.91 -1.80
N ALA A 88 -4.16 6.77 -1.62
CA ALA A 88 -3.37 7.66 -0.79
C ALA A 88 -1.93 7.70 -1.30
N LYS A 89 -1.28 8.86 -1.14
CA LYS A 89 0.18 8.96 -1.22
C LYS A 89 0.74 8.99 0.19
N SER A 90 1.95 8.49 0.33
CA SER A 90 2.73 8.80 1.52
C SER A 90 3.01 10.30 1.62
N THR A 91 2.95 10.82 2.85
CA THR A 91 3.35 12.19 3.18
C THR A 91 4.86 12.38 3.05
N ASP A 92 5.63 11.32 3.29
CA ASP A 92 7.08 11.26 3.07
C ASP A 92 7.41 10.45 1.80
N ASN A 93 8.50 10.79 1.11
CA ASN A 93 8.97 10.02 -0.04
C ASN A 93 9.44 8.63 0.44
N ILE A 94 8.57 7.61 0.37
CA ILE A 94 8.83 6.25 0.86
C ILE A 94 10.08 5.69 0.19
N SER A 95 10.27 5.96 -1.10
CA SER A 95 11.49 5.61 -1.82
C SER A 95 12.76 6.15 -1.15
N GLN A 96 12.78 7.42 -0.71
CA GLN A 96 13.92 8.01 -0.01
C GLN A 96 14.06 7.46 1.41
N ALA A 97 12.96 7.34 2.16
CA ALA A 97 12.95 6.79 3.50
C ALA A 97 13.48 5.35 3.52
N PHE A 98 13.06 4.52 2.55
CA PHE A 98 13.55 3.17 2.36
C PHE A 98 15.05 3.16 2.06
N ARG A 99 15.53 4.02 1.14
CA ARG A 99 16.97 4.11 0.84
C ARG A 99 17.81 4.42 2.07
N GLN A 100 17.32 5.26 2.97
CA GLN A 100 18.03 5.70 4.16
C GLN A 100 17.97 4.67 5.30
N THR A 101 16.83 4.01 5.49
CA THR A 101 16.58 3.16 6.67
C THR A 101 16.61 1.66 6.35
N GLN A 102 16.61 1.30 5.08
CA GLN A 102 16.38 -0.06 4.57
C GLN A 102 15.10 -0.70 5.14
N ARG A 103 14.15 0.13 5.58
CA ARG A 103 12.87 -0.31 6.14
C ARG A 103 11.72 0.12 5.26
N LEU A 104 10.89 -0.86 4.93
CA LEU A 104 9.58 -0.65 4.33
C LEU A 104 8.57 -1.44 5.16
N ASP A 105 7.84 -0.77 6.03
CA ASP A 105 6.79 -1.39 6.83
C ASP A 105 5.43 -0.85 6.41
N ILE A 106 4.88 -1.47 5.35
CA ILE A 106 3.45 -1.46 5.07
C ILE A 106 2.99 -2.90 5.18
N GLN A 107 2.41 -3.24 6.31
CA GLN A 107 1.85 -4.57 6.56
C GLN A 107 0.32 -4.44 6.67
N PRO A 108 -0.47 -5.29 6.00
CA PRO A 108 -1.87 -5.45 6.33
C PRO A 108 -1.93 -6.23 7.65
N TYR A 109 -2.51 -5.63 8.68
CA TYR A 109 -2.46 -6.24 10.00
C TYR A 109 -3.77 -6.93 10.41
N ALA A 110 -4.92 -6.40 10.00
CA ALA A 110 -6.23 -6.93 10.43
C ALA A 110 -7.36 -6.53 9.47
N LEU A 111 -8.47 -7.27 9.50
CA LEU A 111 -9.73 -6.91 8.85
C LEU A 111 -10.70 -6.28 9.87
N LEU A 112 -10.84 -4.96 9.85
CA LEU A 112 -11.83 -4.24 10.63
C LEU A 112 -13.09 -4.02 9.78
N ASN A 113 -14.21 -4.67 10.13
CA ASN A 113 -15.47 -4.64 9.36
C ASN A 113 -15.30 -5.06 7.87
N GLY A 114 -14.44 -6.05 7.59
CA GLY A 114 -14.18 -6.53 6.23
C GLY A 114 -13.21 -5.66 5.42
N ASN A 115 -12.62 -4.64 6.04
CA ASN A 115 -11.64 -3.72 5.47
C ASN A 115 -10.28 -3.93 6.15
N PHE A 116 -9.20 -4.04 5.38
CA PHE A 116 -7.84 -4.07 5.91
C PHE A 116 -7.44 -2.77 6.58
N VAL A 117 -6.85 -2.92 7.76
CA VAL A 117 -6.09 -1.88 8.43
C VAL A 117 -4.61 -2.09 8.12
N PHE A 118 -3.93 -1.03 7.71
CA PHE A 118 -2.51 -1.03 7.41
C PHE A 118 -1.83 0.17 8.06
N SER A 119 -0.53 0.07 8.29
CA SER A 119 0.28 1.21 8.71
C SER A 119 1.20 1.65 7.60
N MET A 120 1.56 2.92 7.64
CA MET A 120 2.63 3.48 6.85
C MET A 120 3.63 4.07 7.83
N VAL A 121 4.82 3.47 7.87
CA VAL A 121 5.93 3.95 8.67
C VAL A 121 6.79 4.88 7.82
N THR A 122 7.00 6.09 8.30
CA THR A 122 7.92 7.07 7.75
C THR A 122 9.09 7.30 8.72
N PRO A 123 10.12 8.07 8.34
CA PRO A 123 11.22 8.38 9.24
C PRO A 123 10.82 9.13 10.52
N THR A 124 9.64 9.75 10.55
CA THR A 124 9.20 10.61 11.68
C THR A 124 7.86 10.20 12.28
N GLU A 125 7.06 9.40 11.57
CA GLU A 125 5.74 9.00 12.04
C GLU A 125 5.36 7.59 11.58
N THR A 126 4.41 6.97 12.28
CA THR A 126 3.63 5.84 11.81
C THR A 126 2.17 6.28 11.69
N GLN A 127 1.61 6.14 10.50
CA GLN A 127 0.21 6.44 10.23
C GLN A 127 -0.59 5.16 10.13
N LEU A 128 -1.76 5.09 10.78
CA LEU A 128 -2.67 3.96 10.70
C LEU A 128 -3.84 4.32 9.78
N TRP A 129 -4.15 3.43 8.84
CA TRP A 129 -5.14 3.64 7.80
C TRP A 129 -6.09 2.44 7.73
N GLN A 130 -7.37 2.72 7.48
CA GLN A 130 -8.36 1.71 7.11
C GLN A 130 -8.75 1.93 5.66
N ASN A 131 -8.73 0.87 4.86
CA ASN A 131 -9.23 0.97 3.50
C ASN A 131 -10.77 1.08 3.48
N GLY A 132 -11.33 1.73 2.45
CA GLY A 132 -12.77 1.88 2.31
C GLY A 132 -13.17 2.14 0.86
N GLY A 133 -12.64 1.35 -0.08
CA GLY A 133 -12.63 1.78 -1.49
C GLY A 133 -11.90 3.13 -1.66
N ALA A 134 -11.82 3.65 -2.88
CA ALA A 134 -11.03 4.87 -3.10
C ALA A 134 -11.61 6.13 -2.47
N ALA A 135 -12.92 6.17 -2.23
CA ALA A 135 -13.60 7.33 -1.64
C ALA A 135 -13.83 7.25 -0.12
N ARG A 136 -13.55 6.12 0.54
CA ARG A 136 -13.79 5.95 2.00
C ARG A 136 -12.57 5.44 2.77
N SER A 137 -11.40 5.43 2.15
CA SER A 137 -10.17 5.14 2.89
C SER A 137 -9.88 6.29 3.83
N GLN A 138 -9.66 5.98 5.10
CA GLN A 138 -9.56 6.97 6.17
C GLN A 138 -8.36 6.70 7.06
N ARG A 139 -7.76 7.78 7.55
CA ARG A 139 -6.68 7.72 8.53
C ARG A 139 -7.28 7.52 9.91
N LEU A 140 -6.93 6.41 10.55
CA LEU A 140 -7.37 6.04 11.90
C LEU A 140 -6.52 6.70 12.98
N GLY A 141 -5.25 7.01 12.70
CA GLY A 141 -4.35 7.61 13.69
C GLY A 141 -2.95 7.91 13.19
N GLN A 142 -2.18 8.60 14.03
CA GLN A 142 -0.79 8.96 13.82
C GLN A 142 -0.01 8.74 15.12
N PHE A 143 1.18 8.19 15.00
CA PHE A 143 2.08 7.92 16.11
C PHE A 143 3.49 8.45 15.75
N PRO A 144 4.23 9.06 16.68
CA PRO A 144 5.62 9.44 16.42
C PRO A 144 6.49 8.20 16.12
N TYR A 145 7.45 8.34 15.20
CA TYR A 145 8.49 7.35 14.93
C TYR A 145 9.87 8.00 15.09
N ASP A 146 10.72 7.44 15.95
CA ASP A 146 12.07 7.95 16.20
C ASP A 146 13.12 6.87 15.87
N PRO A 147 13.86 6.97 14.75
CA PRO A 147 14.77 5.93 14.27
C PRO A 147 15.82 5.38 15.27
N PRO A 148 16.38 6.15 16.22
CA PRO A 148 17.31 5.64 17.24
C PRO A 148 16.61 4.91 18.41
N GLN A 149 15.36 5.24 18.70
CA GLN A 149 14.58 4.73 19.85
C GLN A 149 13.53 3.68 19.43
N GLY A 150 13.30 3.55 18.12
CA GLY A 150 12.13 2.89 17.57
C GLY A 150 10.89 3.79 17.59
N GLY A 151 9.86 3.37 16.86
CA GLY A 151 8.53 3.99 16.92
C GLY A 151 7.45 2.95 17.13
N PHE A 152 6.19 3.40 17.14
CA PHE A 152 5.06 2.47 17.14
C PHE A 152 5.06 1.67 15.84
N ILE A 153 5.58 0.46 15.87
CA ILE A 153 5.42 -0.52 14.79
C ILE A 153 4.27 -1.42 15.26
N PRO A 154 3.09 -1.38 14.65
CA PRO A 154 1.97 -2.22 15.06
C PRO A 154 2.26 -3.70 14.78
N GLY A 155 3.11 -4.37 15.56
CA GLY A 155 3.51 -5.75 15.30
C GLY A 155 2.37 -6.78 15.41
N LEU A 156 1.23 -6.39 15.99
CA LEU A 156 0.04 -7.23 16.11
C LEU A 156 -1.21 -6.36 16.25
N LEU A 157 -1.84 -5.95 15.14
CA LEU A 157 -3.22 -5.47 15.22
C LEU A 157 -4.14 -6.69 15.15
N THR A 158 -5.04 -6.79 16.11
CA THR A 158 -6.13 -7.75 16.03
C THR A 158 -7.45 -7.01 16.07
N SER A 159 -8.44 -7.53 15.37
CA SER A 159 -9.78 -6.98 15.32
C SER A 159 -10.79 -8.01 15.81
N THR A 160 -11.67 -7.61 16.71
CA THR A 160 -12.82 -8.40 17.16
C THR A 160 -14.10 -7.64 16.81
N GLY A 161 -14.77 -8.06 15.73
CA GLY A 161 -15.92 -7.33 15.20
C GLY A 161 -15.53 -5.91 14.76
N SER A 162 -16.09 -4.90 15.44
CA SER A 162 -15.86 -3.47 15.16
C SER A 162 -14.78 -2.81 16.01
N GLN A 163 -14.06 -3.57 16.83
CA GLN A 163 -12.97 -3.04 17.66
C GLN A 163 -11.61 -3.45 17.13
N LEU A 164 -10.66 -2.51 17.12
CA LEU A 164 -9.26 -2.71 16.81
C LEU A 164 -8.44 -2.64 18.09
N SER A 165 -7.65 -3.67 18.37
CA SER A 165 -6.73 -3.71 19.50
C SER A 165 -5.29 -3.53 19.04
N LEU A 166 -4.57 -2.66 19.74
CA LEU A 166 -3.17 -2.31 19.51
C LEU A 166 -2.32 -2.96 20.62
N PRO A 167 -1.14 -3.55 20.32
CA PRO A 167 -0.23 -3.97 21.37
C PRO A 167 0.29 -2.71 22.06
N CYS A 168 0.15 -2.66 23.40
CA CYS A 168 0.59 -1.53 24.19
C CYS A 168 2.13 -1.49 24.24
N ALA A 169 2.75 -0.78 23.30
CA ALA A 169 4.14 -0.37 23.38
C ALA A 169 4.26 1.07 22.83
N MET A 170 3.90 2.04 23.66
CA MET A 170 4.22 3.45 23.40
C MET A 170 5.28 3.91 24.41
N PRO A 171 6.45 4.41 23.97
CA PRO A 171 7.48 4.91 24.89
C PRO A 171 7.05 6.17 25.66
N ARG A 172 6.06 6.95 25.21
CA ARG A 172 5.30 7.95 26.00
C ARG A 172 4.26 8.70 25.16
N ALA A 173 3.23 9.17 25.87
CA ALA A 173 2.06 9.96 25.47
C ALA A 173 0.88 9.20 24.81
N PRO A 174 -0.38 9.44 25.26
CA PRO A 174 -1.56 8.82 24.68
C PRO A 174 -1.82 9.36 23.26
N PRO A 175 -2.42 8.55 22.35
CA PRO A 175 -2.70 8.98 20.99
C PRO A 175 -3.78 10.07 21.01
N SER A 176 -3.65 11.07 20.14
CA SER A 176 -4.78 11.92 19.77
C SER A 176 -5.68 11.15 18.81
N PHE A 177 -6.69 10.47 19.33
CA PHE A 177 -7.75 9.93 18.50
C PHE A 177 -8.58 11.08 17.95
N GLY A 178 -8.66 11.20 16.63
CA GLY A 178 -9.63 12.08 15.99
C GLY A 178 -11.03 11.62 16.38
N ALA A 179 -11.79 12.49 17.05
CA ALA A 179 -13.17 12.21 17.43
C ALA A 179 -13.96 11.82 16.17
N ALA A 180 -14.48 10.60 16.15
CA ALA A 180 -15.53 10.23 15.21
C ALA A 180 -16.73 11.14 15.50
N MET A 181 -17.11 11.97 14.52
CA MET A 181 -18.40 12.65 14.54
C MET A 181 -19.51 11.60 14.58
N GLY A 182 -20.51 11.86 15.43
CA GLY A 182 -21.65 10.99 15.67
C GLY A 182 -22.66 10.93 14.54
#